data_AF-A0A2W4RAC4-F1
#
_entry.id   AF-A0A2W4RAC4-F1
#
_cell.length_a   1.000
_cell.length_b   1.000
_cell.length_c   1.000
_cell.angle_alpha   90.00
_cell.angle_beta   90.00
_cell.angle_gamma   90.00
#
_symmetry.space_group_name_H-M   'P 1'
#
loop_
_entity.id
_entity.type
_entity.pdbx_description
1 polymer ?
#
loop_
_entity_poly.entity_id
_entity_poly.type
_entity_poly.pdbx_seq_one_letter_code
_entity_poly.pdbx_strand_id
1 'polypeptide(L)' 'TQTLPSAIYTFTQVPGGDLGAFRLTVISVCIAMMALFVSELLARRAKRRLAVA' A
#
# COMPACT_ATOMS: atom_id res chain seq x y z
N THR A 1 7.52 17.35 -3.58
CA THR A 1 6.60 16.29 -3.11
C THR A 1 7.42 15.07 -2.72
N GLN A 2 7.11 14.43 -1.60
CA GLN A 2 7.80 13.21 -1.17
C GLN A 2 6.85 12.03 -1.36
N THR A 3 7.33 10.97 -2.01
CA THR A 3 6.56 9.73 -2.18
C THR A 3 7.01 8.70 -1.14
N LEU A 4 6.17 7.71 -0.84
CA LEU A 4 6.55 6.64 0.09
C LEU A 4 7.88 5.96 -0.27
N PRO A 5 8.17 5.63 -1.55
CA PRO A 5 9.46 5.07 -1.93
C PRO A 5 10.64 6.01 -1.66
N SER A 6 10.51 7.31 -1.98
CA SER A 6 11.61 8.24 -1.76
C SER A 6 11.87 8.49 -0.27
N ALA A 7 10.83 8.47 0.58
CA ALA A 7 10.99 8.53 2.03
C ALA A 7 11.75 7.32 2.60
N ILE A 8 11.39 6.10 2.17
CA ILE A 8 12.08 4.87 2.58
C ILE A 8 13.56 4.93 2.18
N TYR A 9 13.84 5.33 0.92
CA TYR A 9 15.21 5.48 0.44
C TYR A 9 16.01 6.48 1.30
N THR A 10 15.43 7.64 1.62
CA THR A 10 16.09 8.60 2.51
C THR A 10 16.41 8.00 3.88
N PHE A 11 15.51 7.23 4.49
CA PHE A 11 15.79 6.58 5.78
C PHE A 11 16.94 5.57 5.70
N THR A 12 17.07 4.84 4.59
CA THR A 12 18.21 3.92 4.40
C THR A 12 19.56 4.62 4.23
N GLN A 13 19.56 5.92 3.92
CA GLN A 13 20.78 6.71 3.76
C GLN A 13 21.22 7.41 5.06
N VAL A 14 20.40 7.41 6.11
CA VAL A 14 20.73 8.02 7.41
C VAL A 14 21.30 6.95 8.35
N PRO A 15 22.46 7.17 9.00
CA PRO A 15 22.97 6.26 10.03
C PRO A 15 21.93 6.03 11.14
N GLY A 16 21.53 4.77 11.37
CA GLY A 16 20.49 4.41 12.34
C GLY A 16 19.03 4.58 11.85
N GLY A 17 18.82 4.84 10.56
CA GLY A 17 17.49 5.02 9.96
C GLY A 17 16.73 3.72 9.65
N ASP A 18 17.33 2.56 9.88
CA ASP A 18 16.79 1.24 9.50
C ASP A 18 15.40 0.97 10.08
N LEU A 19 15.18 1.32 11.35
CA LEU A 19 13.88 1.13 12.01
C LEU A 19 12.79 2.02 11.38
N GLY A 20 13.16 3.23 10.96
CA GLY A 20 12.27 4.16 10.25
C GLY A 20 11.90 3.64 8.87
N ALA A 21 12.89 3.17 8.11
CA ALA A 21 12.69 2.54 6.80
C ALA A 21 11.79 1.30 6.90
N PHE A 22 12.04 0.43 7.88
CA PHE A 22 11.26 -0.78 8.10
C PHE A 22 9.79 -0.48 8.43
N ARG A 23 9.53 0.44 9.37
CA ARG A 23 8.17 0.83 9.76
C ARG A 23 7.38 1.37 8.57
N LEU A 24 7.98 2.24 7.77
CA LEU A 24 7.34 2.78 6.56
C LEU A 24 7.08 1.70 5.52
N THR A 25 8.02 0.77 5.34
CA THR A 25 7.89 -0.34 4.39
C THR A 25 6.70 -1.22 4.76
N VAL A 26 6.59 -1.63 6.04
CA VAL A 26 5.48 -2.44 6.55
C VAL A 26 4.13 -1.73 6.32
N ILE A 27 4.05 -0.43 6.66
CA ILE A 27 2.83 0.36 6.43
C ILE A 27 2.47 0.38 4.93
N SER A 28 3.45 0.60 4.06
CA SER A 28 3.24 0.65 2.62
C SER A 28 2.72 -0.67 2.05
N VAL A 29 3.24 -1.80 2.54
CA VAL A 29 2.76 -3.14 2.17
C VAL A 29 1.33 -3.36 2.66
N CYS A 30 1.02 -3.03 3.92
CA CYS A 30 -0.33 -3.16 4.46
C CYS A 30 -1.36 -2.35 3.65
N ILE A 31 -1.02 -1.11 3.27
CA ILE A 31 -1.88 -0.27 2.44
C ILE A 31 -2.11 -0.91 1.07
N ALA A 32 -1.05 -1.38 0.40
CA ALA A 32 -1.15 -2.03 -0.90
C ALA A 32 -2.04 -3.28 -0.84
N MET A 33 -1.84 -4.13 0.16
CA MET A 33 -2.64 -5.34 0.36
C MET A 33 -4.12 -5.00 0.61
N MET A 34 -4.41 -4.01 1.46
CA MET A 34 -5.79 -3.56 1.70
C MET A 34 -6.44 -3.01 0.43
N ALA A 35 -5.71 -2.21 -0.35
CA ALA A 35 -6.22 -1.68 -1.61
C ALA A 35 -6.60 -2.80 -2.60
N LEU A 36 -5.78 -3.86 -2.70
CA LEU A 36 -6.08 -5.02 -3.52
C LEU A 36 -7.33 -5.77 -3.03
N PHE A 37 -7.44 -6.02 -1.72
CA PHE A 37 -8.62 -6.65 -1.14
C PHE A 37 -9.90 -5.86 -1.42
N VAL A 38 -9.86 -4.54 -1.21
CA VAL A 38 -11.01 -3.66 -1.49
C VAL A 38 -11.35 -3.66 -2.98
N SER A 39 -10.35 -3.58 -3.86
CA SER A 39 -10.54 -3.63 -5.31
C SER A 39 -11.25 -4.92 -5.74
N GLU A 40 -10.82 -6.05 -5.22
CA GLU A 40 -11.42 -7.36 -5.52
C GLU A 40 -12.87 -7.46 -4.99
N LEU A 41 -13.14 -6.95 -3.78
CA LEU A 41 -14.49 -6.89 -3.23
C LEU A 41 -15.43 -6.03 -4.08
N LEU A 42 -14.96 -4.86 -4.52
CA LEU A 42 -15.70 -3.97 -5.40
C LEU A 42 -15.94 -4.61 -6.77
N ALA A 43 -14.92 -5.25 -7.36
CA ALA A 43 -15.03 -5.97 -8.62
C ALA A 43 -16.07 -7.09 -8.54
N ARG A 44 -16.08 -7.86 -7.44
CA ARG A 44 -17.11 -8.90 -7.20
C ARG A 44 -18.50 -8.31 -7.07
N ARG A 45 -18.64 -7.19 -6.36
CA ARG A 45 -19.93 -6.50 -6.18
C ARG A 45 -20.45 -5.93 -7.51
N ALA A 46 -19.59 -5.34 -8.32
CA ALA A 46 -19.92 -4.82 -9.66
C ALA A 46 -20.38 -5.94 -10.60
N LYS A 47 -19.64 -7.06 -10.66
CA LYS A 47 -20.03 -8.25 -11.44
C LYS A 47 -21.42 -8.77 -11.04
N ARG A 48 -21.71 -8.86 -9.74
CA ARG A 48 -23.05 -9.28 -9.26
C ARG A 48 -24.15 -8.31 -9.66
N ARG A 49 -23.90 -6.99 -9.69
CA ARG A 49 -24.90 -6.00 -10.11
C ARG A 49 -25.20 -6.09 -11.60
N LEU A 50 -24.18 -6.27 -12.43
CA LEU A 50 -24.33 -6.43 -13.88
C LEU A 50 -25.01 -7.74 -14.25
N ALA A 51 -24.84 -8.81 -13.47
CA ALA A 51 -25.50 -10.09 -13.72
C ALA A 51 -27.01 -10.10 -13.38
N VAL A 52 -27.50 -9.09 -12.64
CA VAL A 52 -28.92 -8.95 -12.25
C VAL A 52 -29.65 -7.92 -13.13
N ALA A 53 -28.91 -7.10 -13.88
CA ALA A 53 -29.44 -6.15 -14.86
C ALA A 53 -29.54 -6.82 -16.24
#